data_AF-A0A4U0XSV2-F1
#
_entry.id   AF-A0A4U0XSV2-F1
#
_cell.length_a   1.000
_cell.length_b   1.000
_cell.length_c   1.000
_cell.angle_alpha   90.00
_cell.angle_beta   90.00
_cell.angle_gamma   90.00
#
_symmetry.space_group_name_H-M   'P 1'
#
loop_
_entity.id
_entity.type
_entity.pdbx_description
1 polymer ?
#
loop_
_entity_poly.entity_id
_entity_poly.type
_entity_poly.pdbx_seq_one_letter_code
_entity_poly.pdbx_strand_id
1 'polypeptide(L)'
;MEPSVKAKAAGPLAYVTLLGSTLSVSLFTISIVFGDGMSLIATISLSLLSTLTGISNSWRLKLPKRRAESALAGDTVIRYPNGSFLVVKCDEEVARALFYAPEEIDYMITSAAIYRLISLVGTLMLMLGVVALANARVELHFAWAGAYIIINALYWIAAAVPPHLHWDFSCYELMEEGIVGGNENPYFTEALWKAIMLTKSTAWATNGNAAPRTDVWDEWLLEARTQSQLAEEHKGRLAQPYWPGKEPGKGISCGMQERWDAIQALDRISKAQAAGNV
;
A
#
# COMPACT_ATOMS: atom_id res chain seq x y z
N MET A 1 2.09 -5.53 -20.85
CA MET A 1 1.42 -4.24 -20.54
C MET A 1 1.77 -3.94 -19.10
N GLU A 2 2.42 -2.82 -18.78
CA GLU A 2 2.92 -2.57 -17.42
C GLU A 2 1.75 -2.55 -16.42
N PRO A 3 1.72 -3.41 -15.38
CA PRO A 3 0.72 -3.32 -14.33
C PRO A 3 1.04 -2.10 -13.48
N SER A 4 0.40 -0.98 -13.81
CA SER A 4 0.52 0.28 -13.06
C SER A 4 -0.74 0.45 -12.23
N VAL A 5 -0.58 0.45 -10.90
CA VAL A 5 -1.63 0.89 -9.98
C VAL A 5 -1.90 2.35 -10.26
N LYS A 6 -3.15 2.67 -10.60
CA LYS A 6 -3.57 4.03 -10.93
C LYS A 6 -4.49 4.57 -9.86
N ALA A 7 -4.40 5.87 -9.61
CA ALA A 7 -5.44 6.56 -8.86
C ALA A 7 -6.76 6.45 -9.62
N LYS A 8 -7.84 6.14 -8.90
CA LYS A 8 -9.16 6.01 -9.51
C LYS A 8 -9.60 7.38 -10.05
N ALA A 9 -10.00 7.43 -11.32
CA ALA A 9 -10.44 8.68 -11.96
C ALA A 9 -11.63 9.34 -11.23
N ALA A 10 -12.48 8.54 -10.59
CA ALA A 10 -13.60 8.98 -9.76
C ALA A 10 -13.36 8.65 -8.26
N GLY A 11 -12.15 8.88 -7.77
CA GLY A 11 -11.83 8.74 -6.34
C GLY A 11 -12.42 9.88 -5.50
N PRO A 12 -12.48 9.74 -4.15
CA PRO A 12 -12.96 10.78 -3.25
C PRO A 12 -12.27 12.14 -3.47
N LEU A 13 -10.96 12.11 -3.72
CA LEU A 13 -10.17 13.31 -4.01
C LEU A 13 -10.62 14.04 -5.29
N ALA A 14 -11.07 13.31 -6.32
CA ALA A 14 -11.57 13.92 -7.55
C ALA A 14 -12.85 14.75 -7.29
N TYR A 15 -13.77 14.23 -6.45
CA TYR A 15 -14.95 14.98 -6.04
C TYR A 15 -14.61 16.22 -5.21
N VAL A 16 -13.64 16.12 -4.30
CA VAL A 16 -13.16 17.28 -3.53
C VAL A 16 -12.56 18.35 -4.46
N THR A 17 -11.77 17.94 -5.46
CA THR A 17 -11.22 18.90 -6.44
C THR A 17 -12.29 19.56 -7.30
N LEU A 18 -13.32 18.81 -7.73
CA LEU A 18 -14.45 19.35 -8.50
C LEU A 18 -15.25 20.37 -7.67
N LEU A 19 -15.52 20.05 -6.41
CA LEU A 19 -16.23 20.94 -5.50
C LEU A 19 -15.39 22.18 -5.19
N GLY A 20 -14.08 22.04 -4.96
CA GLY A 20 -13.16 23.17 -4.80
C GLY A 20 -13.12 24.08 -6.02
N SER A 21 -13.11 23.51 -7.23
CA SER A 21 -13.20 24.26 -8.49
C SER A 21 -14.54 25.02 -8.59
N THR A 22 -15.65 24.37 -8.23
CA THR A 22 -16.98 24.99 -8.23
C THR A 22 -17.08 26.15 -7.22
N LEU A 23 -16.50 25.99 -6.03
CA LEU A 23 -16.42 27.05 -5.02
C LEU A 23 -15.56 28.23 -5.49
N SER A 24 -14.45 27.98 -6.18
CA SER A 24 -13.64 29.05 -6.77
C SER A 24 -14.43 29.87 -7.80
N VAL A 25 -15.17 29.22 -8.70
CA VAL A 25 -16.05 29.90 -9.68
C VAL A 25 -17.16 30.69 -8.98
N SER A 26 -17.72 30.15 -7.89
CA SER A 26 -18.73 30.83 -7.08
C SER A 26 -18.18 32.10 -6.44
N LEU A 27 -17.00 32.02 -5.80
CA LEU A 27 -16.33 33.17 -5.19
C LEU A 27 -15.94 34.23 -6.22
N PHE A 28 -15.48 33.81 -7.40
CA PHE A 28 -15.19 34.70 -8.51
C PHE A 28 -16.45 35.47 -8.96
N THR A 29 -17.56 34.76 -9.13
CA THR A 29 -18.84 35.35 -9.55
C THR A 29 -19.37 36.32 -8.49
N ILE A 30 -19.33 35.93 -7.21
CA ILE A 30 -19.71 36.80 -6.08
C ILE A 30 -18.84 38.06 -6.06
N SER A 31 -17.53 37.94 -6.31
CA SER A 31 -16.62 39.09 -6.36
C SER A 31 -17.00 40.10 -7.46
N ILE A 32 -17.48 39.61 -8.61
CA ILE A 32 -17.97 40.48 -9.69
C ILE A 32 -19.29 41.16 -9.29
N VAL A 33 -20.25 40.41 -8.74
CA VAL A 33 -21.57 40.94 -8.36
C VAL A 33 -21.46 42.04 -7.29
N PHE A 34 -20.58 41.85 -6.30
CA PHE A 34 -20.34 42.84 -5.25
C PHE A 34 -19.37 43.96 -5.66
N GLY A 35 -18.78 43.89 -6.85
CA GLY A 35 -17.87 44.91 -7.38
C GLY A 35 -16.58 45.05 -6.58
N ASP A 36 -16.06 43.96 -6.01
CA ASP A 36 -14.83 43.96 -5.21
C ASP A 36 -13.63 43.47 -6.04
N GLY A 37 -12.85 44.42 -6.54
CA GLY A 37 -11.65 44.14 -7.31
C GLY A 37 -10.55 43.44 -6.51
N MET A 38 -10.47 43.65 -5.19
CA MET A 38 -9.43 43.05 -4.35
C MET A 38 -9.70 41.55 -4.14
N SER A 39 -10.95 41.18 -3.85
CA SER A 39 -11.35 39.76 -3.80
C SER A 39 -11.17 39.06 -5.15
N LEU A 40 -11.40 39.78 -6.26
CA LEU A 40 -11.21 39.23 -7.61
C LEU A 40 -9.73 38.89 -7.86
N ILE A 41 -8.81 39.82 -7.53
CA ILE A 41 -7.36 39.58 -7.62
C ILE A 41 -6.94 38.42 -6.71
N ALA A 42 -7.48 38.35 -5.50
CA ALA A 42 -7.22 37.25 -4.57
C ALA A 42 -7.64 35.89 -5.17
N THR A 43 -8.85 35.81 -5.72
CA THR A 43 -9.40 34.59 -6.32
C THR A 43 -8.57 34.12 -7.51
N ILE A 44 -8.16 35.04 -8.40
CA ILE A 44 -7.29 34.71 -9.53
C ILE A 44 -5.92 34.22 -9.05
N SER A 45 -5.30 34.95 -8.12
CA SER A 45 -3.96 34.64 -7.63
C SER A 45 -3.91 33.28 -6.96
N LEU A 46 -4.88 32.96 -6.10
CA LEU A 46 -4.96 31.68 -5.39
C LEU A 46 -5.35 30.51 -6.30
N SER A 47 -6.18 30.74 -7.33
CA SER A 47 -6.53 29.70 -8.31
C SER A 47 -5.34 29.33 -9.19
N LEU A 48 -4.57 30.34 -9.64
CA LEU A 48 -3.34 30.11 -10.39
C LEU A 48 -2.27 29.45 -9.50
N LEU A 49 -2.15 29.86 -8.24
CA LEU A 49 -1.28 29.21 -7.27
C LEU A 49 -1.62 27.73 -7.12
N SER A 50 -2.90 27.37 -6.99
CA SER A 50 -3.33 25.96 -6.91
C SER A 50 -2.98 25.16 -8.16
N THR A 51 -3.05 25.77 -9.33
CA THR A 51 -2.66 25.12 -10.60
C THR A 51 -1.15 24.91 -10.66
N LEU A 52 -0.39 25.92 -10.25
CA LEU A 52 1.07 25.90 -10.22
C LEU A 52 1.62 24.85 -9.24
N THR A 53 1.04 24.75 -8.05
CA THR A 53 1.41 23.71 -7.07
C THR A 53 1.03 22.31 -7.55
N GLY A 54 -0.08 22.15 -8.26
CA GLY A 54 -0.45 20.89 -8.91
C GLY A 54 0.59 20.43 -9.93
N ILE A 55 1.05 21.34 -10.79
CA ILE A 55 2.12 21.05 -11.77
C ILE A 55 3.45 20.75 -11.05
N SER A 56 3.80 21.55 -10.04
CA SER A 56 5.03 21.38 -9.27
C SER A 56 5.11 20.04 -8.56
N ASN A 57 3.97 19.55 -8.04
CA ASN A 57 3.86 18.29 -7.34
C ASN A 57 3.44 17.13 -8.26
N SER A 58 3.46 17.32 -9.58
CA SER A 58 3.15 16.24 -10.51
C SER A 58 4.30 15.25 -10.55
N TRP A 59 4.02 14.01 -10.16
CA TRP A 59 5.00 12.93 -10.11
C TRP A 59 4.53 11.66 -10.81
N ARG A 60 5.50 10.79 -11.12
CA ARG A 60 5.28 9.44 -11.63
C ARG A 60 6.10 8.44 -10.85
N LEU A 61 5.50 7.29 -10.57
CA LEU A 61 6.19 6.16 -9.95
C LEU A 61 6.96 5.40 -11.04
N LYS A 62 8.29 5.27 -10.88
CA LYS A 62 9.12 4.42 -11.72
C LYS A 62 9.51 3.17 -10.94
N LEU A 63 8.93 2.05 -11.33
CA LEU A 63 9.34 0.76 -10.78
C LEU A 63 10.68 0.36 -11.42
N PRO A 64 11.67 -0.14 -10.65
CA PRO A 64 12.88 -0.72 -11.21
C PRO A 64 12.49 -1.79 -12.23
N LYS A 65 13.27 -1.99 -13.29
CA LYS A 65 13.04 -3.07 -14.26
C LYS A 65 14.14 -4.10 -14.16
N ARG A 66 13.78 -5.38 -14.26
CA ARG A 66 14.77 -6.44 -14.40
C ARG A 66 15.14 -6.53 -15.87
N ARG A 67 16.41 -6.88 -16.16
CA ARG A 67 16.91 -7.06 -17.53
C ARG A 67 16.52 -8.41 -18.15
N ALA A 68 16.11 -9.39 -17.34
CA ALA A 68 15.72 -10.72 -17.80
C ALA A 68 14.19 -10.84 -17.89
N GLU A 69 13.69 -11.42 -18.99
CA GLU A 69 12.26 -11.52 -19.32
C GLU A 69 11.52 -12.68 -18.64
N SER A 70 12.23 -13.63 -18.01
CA SER A 70 11.58 -14.75 -17.33
C SER A 70 11.03 -14.32 -15.98
N ALA A 71 9.71 -14.39 -15.81
CA ALA A 71 9.07 -14.28 -14.51
C ALA A 71 9.57 -15.40 -13.60
N LEU A 72 10.33 -15.04 -12.56
CA LEU A 72 10.66 -15.95 -11.47
C LEU A 72 9.64 -15.76 -10.34
N ALA A 73 9.45 -16.82 -9.55
CA ALA A 73 8.63 -16.76 -8.35
C ALA A 73 9.20 -15.70 -7.38
N GLY A 74 8.35 -14.76 -7.00
CA GLY A 74 8.63 -13.62 -6.12
C GLY A 74 7.94 -13.74 -4.77
N ASP A 75 7.77 -14.96 -4.28
CA ASP A 75 7.02 -15.24 -3.05
C ASP A 75 7.52 -14.38 -1.89
N THR A 76 6.62 -13.60 -1.32
CA THR A 76 6.93 -12.65 -0.25
C THR A 76 6.29 -13.12 1.05
N VAL A 77 7.12 -13.26 2.10
CA VAL A 77 6.66 -13.62 3.45
C VAL A 77 6.79 -12.42 4.36
N ILE A 78 5.67 -12.00 4.94
CA ILE A 78 5.60 -10.91 5.91
C ILE A 78 5.40 -11.53 7.30
N ARG A 79 6.33 -11.24 8.19
CA ARG A 79 6.26 -11.62 9.61
C ARG A 79 5.68 -10.48 10.42
N TYR A 80 4.64 -10.77 11.19
CA TYR A 80 4.10 -9.82 12.16
C TYR A 80 4.73 -10.02 13.55
N PRO A 81 4.78 -8.98 14.39
CA PRO A 81 5.30 -9.07 15.76
C PRO A 81 4.58 -10.12 16.63
N ASN A 82 3.31 -10.38 16.36
CA ASN A 82 2.48 -11.34 17.09
C ASN A 82 2.81 -12.82 16.75
N GLY A 83 3.82 -13.07 15.91
CA GLY A 83 4.18 -14.43 15.49
C GLY A 83 3.30 -15.00 14.38
N SER A 84 2.45 -14.19 13.75
CA SER A 84 1.70 -14.56 12.55
C SER A 84 2.51 -14.27 11.28
N PHE A 85 2.23 -15.05 10.25
CA PHE A 85 2.87 -14.96 8.94
C PHE A 85 1.82 -14.74 7.85
N LEU A 86 2.12 -13.85 6.92
CA LEU A 86 1.37 -13.69 5.68
C LEU A 86 2.29 -14.09 4.52
N VAL A 87 1.90 -15.13 3.80
CA VAL A 87 2.61 -15.60 2.61
C VAL A 87 1.83 -15.13 1.39
N VAL A 88 2.50 -14.40 0.50
CA VAL A 88 1.93 -13.92 -0.75
C VAL A 88 2.69 -14.56 -1.90
N LYS A 89 2.07 -15.54 -2.56
CA LYS A 89 2.62 -16.12 -3.79
C LYS A 89 2.34 -15.19 -4.95
N CYS A 90 3.39 -14.71 -5.60
CA CYS A 90 3.27 -13.79 -6.72
C CYS A 90 4.55 -13.80 -7.56
N ASP A 91 4.44 -13.29 -8.79
CA ASP A 91 5.61 -13.07 -9.64
C ASP A 91 6.50 -11.98 -9.03
N GLU A 92 7.82 -12.07 -9.24
CA GLU A 92 8.80 -11.09 -8.76
C GLU A 92 8.46 -9.65 -9.17
N GLU A 93 7.88 -9.44 -10.35
CA GLU A 93 7.46 -8.10 -10.80
C GLU A 93 6.37 -7.50 -9.91
N VAL A 94 5.39 -8.32 -9.50
CA VAL A 94 4.29 -7.92 -8.60
C VAL A 94 4.83 -7.70 -7.19
N ALA A 95 5.68 -8.61 -6.71
CA ALA A 95 6.32 -8.49 -5.40
C ALA A 95 7.11 -7.18 -5.30
N ARG A 96 7.88 -6.83 -6.34
CA ARG A 96 8.65 -5.59 -6.37
C ARG A 96 7.76 -4.36 -6.52
N ALA A 97 6.64 -4.45 -7.22
CA ALA A 97 5.72 -3.32 -7.37
C ALA A 97 4.97 -3.00 -6.07
N LEU A 98 4.64 -4.01 -5.26
CA LEU A 98 3.81 -3.86 -4.08
C LEU A 98 4.59 -3.82 -2.76
N PHE A 99 5.65 -4.63 -2.61
CA PHE A 99 6.37 -4.80 -1.36
C PHE A 99 7.79 -4.21 -1.37
N TYR A 100 8.45 -4.19 -2.52
CA TYR A 100 9.84 -3.71 -2.65
C TYR A 100 9.99 -2.49 -3.56
N ALA A 101 8.90 -1.75 -3.79
CA ALA A 101 8.96 -0.58 -4.64
C ALA A 101 9.82 0.48 -3.95
N PRO A 102 10.84 1.05 -4.62
CA PRO A 102 11.61 2.14 -4.03
C PRO A 102 10.68 3.33 -3.79
N GLU A 103 10.89 4.02 -2.67
CA GLU A 103 10.17 5.26 -2.31
C GLU A 103 10.54 6.45 -3.21
N GLU A 104 11.46 6.24 -4.17
CA GLU A 104 11.92 7.29 -5.07
C GLU A 104 10.85 7.64 -6.10
N ILE A 105 10.25 8.81 -5.90
CA ILE A 105 9.25 9.41 -6.76
C ILE A 105 9.95 10.29 -7.81
N ASP A 106 9.68 10.05 -9.09
CA ASP A 106 10.21 10.88 -10.17
C ASP A 106 9.28 12.07 -10.43
N TYR A 107 9.70 13.25 -10.00
CA TYR A 107 8.99 14.49 -10.28
C TYR A 107 9.18 14.89 -11.74
N MET A 108 8.11 15.34 -12.39
CA MET A 108 8.17 15.81 -13.78
C MET A 108 9.16 16.98 -13.97
N ILE A 109 9.42 17.74 -12.90
CA ILE A 109 10.38 18.84 -12.87
C ILE A 109 11.63 18.39 -12.12
N THR A 110 12.62 17.88 -12.85
CA THR A 110 13.89 17.39 -12.28
C THR A 110 14.90 18.53 -12.01
N SER A 111 14.76 19.66 -12.71
CA SER A 111 15.74 20.75 -12.61
C SER A 111 15.50 21.65 -11.39
N ALA A 112 16.53 21.78 -10.54
CA ALA A 112 16.49 22.61 -9.34
C ALA A 112 16.19 24.09 -9.62
N ALA A 113 16.68 24.64 -10.74
CA ALA A 113 16.44 26.04 -11.09
C ALA A 113 14.96 26.34 -11.39
N ILE A 114 14.29 25.47 -12.17
CA ILE A 114 12.87 25.63 -12.48
C ILE A 114 12.03 25.46 -11.22
N TYR A 115 12.36 24.48 -10.36
CA TYR A 115 11.65 24.30 -9.09
C TYR A 115 11.76 25.55 -8.19
N ARG A 116 12.95 26.14 -8.07
CA ARG A 116 13.15 27.39 -7.31
C ARG A 116 12.38 28.56 -7.89
N LEU A 117 12.32 28.68 -9.23
CA LEU A 117 11.54 29.73 -9.89
C LEU A 117 10.03 29.54 -9.65
N ILE A 118 9.52 28.31 -9.79
CA ILE A 118 8.12 27.99 -9.51
C ILE A 118 7.76 28.28 -8.05
N SER A 119 8.63 27.92 -7.10
CA SER A 119 8.44 28.23 -5.68
C SER A 119 8.46 29.73 -5.40
N LEU A 120 9.34 30.49 -6.04
CA LEU A 120 9.38 31.95 -5.93
C LEU A 120 8.08 32.58 -6.45
N VAL A 121 7.66 32.21 -7.65
CA VAL A 121 6.40 32.68 -8.25
C VAL A 121 5.21 32.30 -7.36
N GLY A 122 5.16 31.05 -6.88
CA GLY A 122 4.11 30.59 -5.98
C GLY A 122 4.01 31.41 -4.70
N THR A 123 5.16 31.71 -4.07
CA THR A 123 5.18 32.54 -2.86
C THR A 123 4.69 33.98 -3.12
N LEU A 124 5.07 34.57 -4.25
CA LEU A 124 4.59 35.90 -4.64
C LEU A 124 3.07 35.92 -4.88
N MET A 125 2.53 34.90 -5.57
CA MET A 125 1.09 34.76 -5.80
C MET A 125 0.32 34.54 -4.50
N LEU A 126 0.88 33.77 -3.56
CA LEU A 126 0.30 33.58 -2.23
C LEU A 126 0.25 34.89 -1.46
N MET A 127 1.36 35.63 -1.40
CA MET A 127 1.40 36.92 -0.69
C MET A 127 0.44 37.94 -1.33
N LEU A 128 0.41 38.04 -2.65
CA LEU A 128 -0.53 38.91 -3.36
C LEU A 128 -1.99 38.52 -3.07
N GLY A 129 -2.29 37.22 -3.09
CA GLY A 129 -3.63 36.72 -2.81
C GLY A 129 -4.10 37.02 -1.39
N VAL A 130 -3.25 36.79 -0.39
CA VAL A 130 -3.58 37.02 1.03
C VAL A 130 -3.73 38.52 1.33
N VAL A 131 -2.84 39.37 0.82
CA VAL A 131 -2.93 40.83 1.02
C VAL A 131 -4.17 41.39 0.33
N ALA A 132 -4.48 40.93 -0.89
CA ALA A 132 -5.68 41.35 -1.59
C ALA A 132 -6.96 40.91 -0.86
N LEU A 133 -6.98 39.69 -0.31
CA LEU A 133 -8.10 39.22 0.49
C LEU A 133 -8.27 40.02 1.79
N ALA A 134 -7.18 40.37 2.47
CA ALA A 134 -7.24 41.17 3.70
C ALA A 134 -7.85 42.56 3.47
N ASN A 135 -7.69 43.13 2.27
CA ASN A 135 -8.26 44.42 1.88
C ASN A 135 -9.63 44.30 1.16
N ALA A 136 -10.16 43.08 1.03
CA ALA A 136 -11.50 42.85 0.48
C ALA A 136 -12.60 43.28 1.46
N ARG A 137 -13.82 43.39 0.95
CA ARG A 137 -15.00 43.71 1.76
C ARG A 137 -15.33 42.58 2.73
N VAL A 138 -15.91 42.95 3.88
CA VAL A 138 -16.22 42.02 4.97
C VAL A 138 -17.23 40.95 4.56
N GLU A 139 -18.17 41.27 3.66
CA GLU A 139 -19.13 40.32 3.12
C GLU A 139 -18.42 39.16 2.39
N LEU A 140 -17.32 39.44 1.69
CA LEU A 140 -16.55 38.43 0.97
C LEU A 140 -15.61 37.64 1.89
N HIS A 141 -15.20 38.19 3.03
CA HIS A 141 -14.45 37.44 4.05
C HIS A 141 -15.26 36.25 4.57
N PHE A 142 -16.56 36.44 4.83
CA PHE A 142 -17.42 35.33 5.26
C PHE A 142 -17.60 34.27 4.18
N ALA A 143 -17.72 34.67 2.91
CA ALA A 143 -17.80 33.73 1.80
C ALA A 143 -16.52 32.89 1.66
N TRP A 144 -15.35 33.53 1.75
CA TRP A 144 -14.05 32.86 1.74
C TRP A 144 -13.85 31.94 2.94
N ALA A 145 -14.21 32.39 4.15
CA ALA A 145 -14.14 31.58 5.35
C ALA A 145 -15.04 30.35 5.26
N GLY A 146 -16.27 30.51 4.76
CA GLY A 146 -17.20 29.41 4.52
C GLY A 146 -16.64 28.38 3.52
N ALA A 147 -16.14 28.85 2.38
CA ALA A 147 -15.52 27.98 1.38
C ALA A 147 -14.32 27.21 1.94
N TYR A 148 -13.45 27.88 2.71
CA TYR A 148 -12.30 27.26 3.37
C TYR A 148 -12.74 26.16 4.35
N ILE A 149 -13.72 26.43 5.21
CA ILE A 149 -14.21 25.45 6.19
C ILE A 149 -14.80 24.22 5.48
N ILE A 150 -15.62 24.43 4.44
CA ILE A 150 -16.24 23.35 3.67
C ILE A 150 -15.17 22.45 3.03
N ILE A 151 -14.19 23.04 2.36
CA ILE A 151 -13.12 22.28 1.68
C ILE A 151 -12.28 21.49 2.71
N ASN A 152 -11.91 22.10 3.84
CA ASN A 152 -11.15 21.39 4.88
C ASN A 152 -11.92 20.21 5.48
N ALA A 153 -13.21 20.38 5.77
CA ALA A 153 -14.04 19.29 6.25
C ALA A 153 -14.11 18.14 5.23
N LEU A 154 -14.23 18.46 3.94
CA LEU A 154 -14.25 17.47 2.87
C LEU A 154 -12.91 16.75 2.71
N TYR A 155 -11.78 17.43 2.89
CA TYR A 155 -10.47 16.78 2.90
C TYR A 155 -10.33 15.79 4.04
N TRP A 156 -10.80 16.13 5.25
CA TRP A 156 -10.80 15.20 6.38
C TRP A 156 -11.70 13.99 6.14
N ILE A 157 -12.88 14.21 5.55
CA ILE A 157 -13.78 13.10 5.16
C ILE A 157 -13.08 12.21 4.13
N ALA A 158 -12.49 12.78 3.07
CA ALA A 158 -11.79 12.03 2.03
C ALA A 158 -10.60 11.23 2.60
N ALA A 159 -9.89 11.77 3.59
CA ALA A 159 -8.81 11.08 4.29
C ALA A 159 -9.30 9.92 5.18
N ALA A 160 -10.53 10.01 5.69
CA ALA A 160 -11.16 8.94 6.48
C ALA A 160 -11.74 7.80 5.61
N VAL A 161 -11.91 8.01 4.30
CA VAL A 161 -12.41 6.97 3.38
C VAL A 161 -11.36 5.87 3.20
N PRO A 162 -11.77 4.58 3.18
CA PRO A 162 -10.82 3.48 3.09
C PRO A 162 -9.99 3.49 1.80
N PRO A 163 -8.74 2.99 1.83
CA PRO A 163 -7.78 3.09 0.73
C PRO A 163 -8.25 2.49 -0.62
N HIS A 164 -9.09 1.46 -0.58
CA HIS A 164 -9.58 0.77 -1.78
C HIS A 164 -10.48 1.65 -2.67
N LEU A 165 -11.00 2.78 -2.17
CA LEU A 165 -11.72 3.74 -3.02
C LEU A 165 -10.79 4.71 -3.74
N HIS A 166 -9.58 4.92 -3.23
CA HIS A 166 -8.60 5.85 -3.80
C HIS A 166 -7.82 5.21 -4.95
N TRP A 167 -7.56 3.91 -4.86
CA TRP A 167 -6.69 3.18 -5.78
C TRP A 167 -7.45 2.14 -6.57
N ASP A 168 -7.12 2.02 -7.86
CA ASP A 168 -7.62 0.97 -8.72
C ASP A 168 -6.61 -0.20 -8.77
N PHE A 169 -7.01 -1.34 -8.19
CA PHE A 169 -6.23 -2.58 -8.18
C PHE A 169 -6.69 -3.60 -9.24
N SER A 170 -7.50 -3.19 -10.22
CA SER A 170 -8.04 -4.08 -11.25
C SER A 170 -6.97 -4.76 -12.12
N CYS A 171 -5.72 -4.30 -12.06
CA CYS A 171 -4.59 -4.93 -12.73
C CYS A 171 -4.12 -6.24 -12.07
N TYR A 172 -4.54 -6.54 -10.84
CA TYR A 172 -4.11 -7.73 -10.12
C TYR A 172 -5.25 -8.73 -9.93
N GLU A 173 -4.98 -9.99 -10.25
CA GLU A 173 -5.86 -11.10 -9.94
C GLU A 173 -5.48 -11.70 -8.59
N LEU A 174 -6.26 -11.39 -7.55
CA LEU A 174 -6.04 -11.96 -6.20
C LEU A 174 -6.66 -13.36 -6.10
N MET A 175 -5.88 -14.40 -5.83
CA MET A 175 -6.39 -15.74 -5.50
C MET A 175 -6.08 -16.05 -4.03
N GLU A 176 -7.06 -16.57 -3.30
CA GLU A 176 -6.84 -17.02 -1.92
C GLU A 176 -6.24 -18.42 -1.91
N GLU A 177 -5.16 -18.57 -1.14
CA GLU A 177 -4.61 -19.87 -0.78
C GLU A 177 -4.96 -20.19 0.67
N GLY A 178 -5.50 -21.39 0.88
CA GLY A 178 -5.81 -21.93 2.20
C GLY A 178 -4.87 -23.05 2.58
N ILE A 179 -4.93 -23.45 3.85
CA ILE A 179 -4.18 -24.58 4.37
C ILE A 179 -5.15 -25.64 4.87
N VAL A 180 -4.86 -26.91 4.58
CA VAL A 180 -5.62 -28.04 5.13
C VAL A 180 -5.48 -28.03 6.65
N GLY A 181 -6.61 -27.98 7.36
CA GLY A 181 -6.66 -27.83 8.82
C GLY A 181 -6.86 -26.40 9.33
N GLY A 182 -7.00 -25.42 8.44
CA GLY A 182 -7.36 -24.04 8.77
C GLY A 182 -6.16 -23.11 9.01
N ASN A 183 -6.46 -21.81 9.02
CA ASN A 183 -5.46 -20.74 9.07
C ASN A 183 -5.03 -20.39 10.51
N GLU A 184 -5.81 -20.80 11.50
CA GLU A 184 -5.52 -20.53 12.91
C GLU A 184 -4.41 -21.45 13.44
N ASN A 185 -3.54 -20.90 14.29
CA ASN A 185 -2.43 -21.59 14.90
C ASN A 185 -2.30 -21.16 16.36
N PRO A 186 -2.40 -22.09 17.34
CA PRO A 186 -2.18 -21.77 18.75
C PRO A 186 -0.71 -21.44 19.06
N TYR A 187 0.24 -21.97 18.28
CA TYR A 187 1.67 -21.83 18.56
C TYR A 187 2.46 -21.28 17.36
N PHE A 188 3.52 -20.52 17.67
CA PHE A 188 4.43 -19.94 16.67
C PHE A 188 5.05 -21.00 15.75
N THR A 189 5.49 -22.12 16.30
CA THR A 189 6.14 -23.21 15.53
C THR A 189 5.20 -23.79 14.47
N GLU A 190 3.89 -23.86 14.76
CA GLU A 190 2.89 -24.33 13.80
C GLU A 190 2.63 -23.30 12.70
N ALA A 191 2.57 -22.01 13.05
CA ALA A 191 2.45 -20.93 12.08
C ALA A 191 3.67 -20.85 11.14
N LEU A 192 4.88 -21.02 11.70
CA LEU A 192 6.12 -21.07 10.94
C LEU A 192 6.16 -22.29 10.02
N TRP A 193 5.76 -23.46 10.52
CA TRP A 193 5.65 -24.68 9.72
C TRP A 193 4.70 -24.48 8.53
N LYS A 194 3.50 -23.95 8.77
CA LYS A 194 2.51 -23.67 7.72
C LYS A 194 3.05 -22.67 6.68
N ALA A 195 3.79 -21.64 7.10
CA ALA A 195 4.45 -20.73 6.17
C ALA A 195 5.54 -21.41 5.32
N ILE A 196 6.34 -22.30 5.91
CA ILE A 196 7.36 -23.11 5.19
C ILE A 196 6.68 -24.09 4.23
N MET A 197 5.54 -24.66 4.62
CA MET A 197 4.74 -25.56 3.78
C MET A 197 4.23 -24.85 2.52
N LEU A 198 3.79 -23.60 2.65
CA LEU A 198 3.32 -22.78 1.52
C LEU A 198 4.47 -22.32 0.60
N THR A 199 5.60 -21.90 1.19
CA THR A 199 6.75 -21.36 0.42
C THR A 199 7.70 -22.41 -0.13
N LYS A 200 7.62 -23.66 0.36
CA LYS A 200 8.55 -24.77 0.01
C LYS A 200 10.03 -24.44 0.24
N SER A 201 10.33 -23.42 1.03
CA SER A 201 11.66 -22.89 1.26
C SER A 201 11.83 -22.42 2.70
N THR A 202 13.04 -22.55 3.23
CA THR A 202 13.42 -22.07 4.57
C THR A 202 14.44 -20.95 4.54
N ALA A 203 14.97 -20.60 3.35
CA ALA A 203 16.01 -19.58 3.21
C ALA A 203 15.56 -18.21 3.73
N TRP A 204 14.28 -17.85 3.55
CA TRP A 204 13.70 -16.61 4.07
C TRP A 204 13.65 -16.60 5.60
N ALA A 205 13.44 -17.76 6.23
CA ALA A 205 13.35 -17.86 7.68
C ALA A 205 14.72 -17.65 8.34
N THR A 206 15.78 -18.21 7.74
CA THR A 206 17.17 -18.03 8.20
C THR A 206 17.68 -16.62 7.91
N ASN A 207 17.49 -16.11 6.69
CA ASN A 207 17.96 -14.78 6.29
C ASN A 207 17.20 -13.65 7.01
N GLY A 208 15.91 -13.84 7.25
CA GLY A 208 15.03 -12.87 7.91
C GLY A 208 15.01 -12.95 9.44
N ASN A 209 15.86 -13.77 10.06
CA ASN A 209 15.85 -14.05 11.52
C ASN A 209 14.44 -14.39 12.04
N ALA A 210 13.66 -15.12 11.23
CA ALA A 210 12.31 -15.54 11.60
C ALA A 210 12.35 -16.57 12.73
N ALA A 211 13.33 -17.48 12.68
CA ALA A 211 13.60 -18.48 13.72
C ALA A 211 14.86 -18.10 14.53
N PRO A 212 14.97 -18.54 15.80
CA PRO A 212 16.20 -18.43 16.58
C PRO A 212 17.38 -19.14 15.88
N ARG A 213 18.57 -18.55 15.95
CA ARG A 213 19.81 -19.14 15.40
C ARG A 213 20.43 -20.07 16.42
N THR A 214 19.97 -21.32 16.43
CA THR A 214 20.51 -22.39 17.28
C THR A 214 20.50 -23.68 16.48
N ASP A 215 21.42 -24.61 16.76
CA ASP A 215 21.53 -25.88 16.02
C ASP A 215 20.20 -26.67 16.01
N VAL A 216 19.45 -26.68 17.12
CA VAL A 216 18.11 -27.27 17.22
C VAL A 216 17.17 -26.75 16.12
N TRP A 217 17.17 -25.44 15.91
CA TRP A 217 16.30 -24.77 14.94
C TRP A 217 16.81 -24.97 13.52
N ASP A 218 18.12 -25.04 13.30
CA ASP A 218 18.68 -25.31 11.97
C ASP A 218 18.36 -26.74 11.51
N GLU A 219 18.45 -27.73 12.40
CA GLU A 219 18.01 -29.11 12.14
C GLU A 219 16.49 -29.18 11.90
N TRP A 220 15.70 -28.49 12.73
CA TRP A 220 14.24 -28.45 12.56
C TRP A 220 13.82 -27.81 11.23
N LEU A 221 14.48 -26.71 10.82
CA LEU A 221 14.24 -26.06 9.54
C LEU A 221 14.60 -26.98 8.36
N LEU A 222 15.65 -27.78 8.47
CA LEU A 222 16.02 -28.75 7.44
C LEU A 222 14.96 -29.86 7.30
N GLU A 223 14.48 -30.39 8.42
CA GLU A 223 13.41 -31.40 8.43
C GLU A 223 12.10 -30.80 7.86
N ALA A 224 11.71 -29.61 8.33
CA ALA A 224 10.56 -28.88 7.81
C ALA A 224 10.66 -28.66 6.29
N ARG A 225 11.83 -28.28 5.78
CA ARG A 225 12.02 -28.11 4.32
C ARG A 225 11.78 -29.41 3.56
N THR A 226 12.28 -30.53 4.09
CA THR A 226 12.13 -31.84 3.45
C THR A 226 10.66 -32.26 3.41
N GLN A 227 9.95 -32.03 4.52
CA GLN A 227 8.51 -32.31 4.61
C GLN A 227 7.69 -31.36 3.73
N SER A 228 8.04 -30.08 3.64
CA SER A 228 7.29 -29.15 2.79
C SER A 228 7.36 -29.52 1.32
N GLN A 229 8.49 -30.06 0.84
CA GLN A 229 8.63 -30.55 -0.54
C GLN A 229 7.74 -31.77 -0.84
N LEU A 230 7.41 -32.58 0.16
CA LEU A 230 6.52 -33.73 0.04
C LEU A 230 5.03 -33.34 0.10
N ALA A 231 4.70 -32.14 0.57
CA ALA A 231 3.31 -31.68 0.67
C ALA A 231 2.74 -31.28 -0.70
N GLU A 232 1.60 -31.84 -1.07
CA GLU A 232 0.95 -31.62 -2.36
C GLU A 232 -0.08 -30.48 -2.32
N GLU A 233 -0.10 -29.69 -3.39
CA GLU A 233 -1.10 -28.63 -3.58
C GLU A 233 -2.38 -29.21 -4.17
N HIS A 234 -3.48 -29.13 -3.43
CA HIS A 234 -4.78 -29.60 -3.86
C HIS A 234 -5.67 -28.40 -4.21
N LYS A 235 -6.12 -28.30 -5.45
CA LYS A 235 -7.16 -27.32 -5.82
C LYS A 235 -8.48 -27.78 -5.21
N GLY A 236 -9.05 -26.96 -4.33
CA GLY A 236 -10.16 -27.39 -3.49
C GLY A 236 -10.96 -26.24 -2.89
N ARG A 237 -12.00 -26.59 -2.13
CA ARG A 237 -12.84 -25.61 -1.44
C ARG A 237 -12.10 -25.08 -0.21
N LEU A 238 -11.96 -23.76 -0.10
CA LEU A 238 -11.38 -23.14 1.08
C LEU A 238 -12.30 -23.36 2.29
N ALA A 239 -11.73 -23.82 3.41
CA ALA A 239 -12.50 -24.08 4.63
C ALA A 239 -13.06 -22.79 5.25
N GLN A 240 -12.30 -21.69 5.17
CA GLN A 240 -12.67 -20.37 5.71
C GLN A 240 -12.09 -19.25 4.82
N PRO A 241 -12.82 -18.79 3.79
CA PRO A 241 -12.36 -17.69 2.95
C PRO A 241 -12.40 -16.36 3.71
N TYR A 242 -11.38 -15.51 3.52
CA TYR A 242 -11.29 -14.20 4.20
C TYR A 242 -11.92 -13.07 3.38
N TRP A 243 -11.90 -13.15 2.04
CA TRP A 243 -12.44 -12.13 1.15
C TRP A 243 -13.85 -12.52 0.67
N PRO A 244 -14.91 -11.88 1.22
CA PRO A 244 -16.28 -12.17 0.83
C PRO A 244 -16.52 -11.64 -0.59
N GLY A 245 -16.61 -12.54 -1.57
CA GLY A 245 -16.95 -12.16 -2.96
C GLY A 245 -16.31 -12.99 -4.05
N LYS A 246 -15.29 -13.81 -3.74
CA LYS A 246 -14.77 -14.81 -4.69
C LYS A 246 -15.31 -16.20 -4.34
N GLU A 247 -15.72 -16.94 -5.37
CA GLU A 247 -16.37 -18.24 -5.21
C GLU A 247 -15.50 -19.17 -4.33
N PRO A 248 -16.07 -19.80 -3.29
CA PRO A 248 -15.32 -20.65 -2.35
C PRO A 248 -14.67 -21.89 -3.00
N GLY A 249 -14.92 -22.13 -4.30
CA GLY A 249 -14.34 -23.22 -5.09
C GLY A 249 -13.09 -22.86 -5.91
N LYS A 250 -12.60 -21.61 -5.85
CA LYS A 250 -11.42 -21.15 -6.61
C LYS A 250 -10.18 -20.92 -5.73
N GLY A 251 -10.00 -21.71 -4.67
CA GLY A 251 -8.80 -21.64 -3.83
C GLY A 251 -7.85 -22.80 -4.06
N ILE A 252 -6.57 -22.58 -3.73
CA ILE A 252 -5.58 -23.65 -3.62
C ILE A 252 -5.44 -23.97 -2.14
N SER A 253 -5.65 -25.23 -1.76
CA SER A 253 -5.36 -25.71 -0.41
C SER A 253 -4.06 -26.51 -0.41
N CYS A 254 -3.06 -26.05 0.32
CA CYS A 254 -1.84 -26.84 0.53
C CYS A 254 -2.02 -27.75 1.74
N GLY A 255 -1.68 -29.02 1.60
CA GLY A 255 -1.82 -29.99 2.67
C GLY A 255 -0.89 -31.18 2.48
N MET A 256 -0.80 -31.98 3.53
CA MET A 256 0.03 -33.17 3.57
C MET A 256 -0.86 -34.36 3.88
N GLN A 257 -0.64 -35.50 3.22
CA GLN A 257 -1.45 -36.70 3.41
C GLN A 257 -1.25 -37.30 4.81
N GLU A 258 -0.04 -37.18 5.36
CA GLU A 258 0.29 -37.46 6.76
C GLU A 258 0.60 -36.15 7.50
N ARG A 259 -0.03 -35.95 8.66
CA ARG A 259 0.14 -34.73 9.47
C ARG A 259 1.48 -34.76 10.19
N TRP A 260 2.46 -34.02 9.68
CA TRP A 260 3.70 -33.76 10.41
C TRP A 260 3.46 -32.78 11.56
N ASP A 261 3.75 -33.19 12.80
CA ASP A 261 3.60 -32.36 14.00
C ASP A 261 4.91 -31.59 14.26
N ALA A 262 4.87 -30.31 13.86
CA ALA A 262 5.95 -29.36 14.01
C ALA A 262 6.50 -29.23 15.44
N ILE A 263 5.62 -29.34 16.46
CA ILE A 263 6.00 -29.15 17.86
C ILE A 263 6.70 -30.40 18.39
N GLN A 264 6.14 -31.57 18.09
CA GLN A 264 6.75 -32.85 18.48
C GLN A 264 8.13 -33.04 17.83
N ALA A 265 8.29 -32.60 16.58
CA ALA A 265 9.60 -32.63 15.90
C ALA A 265 10.63 -31.77 16.65
N LEU A 266 10.26 -30.55 17.05
CA LEU A 266 11.15 -29.66 17.80
C LEU A 266 11.51 -30.23 19.18
N ASP A 267 10.52 -30.77 19.90
CA ASP A 267 10.74 -31.41 21.21
C ASP A 267 11.67 -32.62 21.09
N ARG A 268 11.49 -33.45 20.06
CA ARG A 268 12.38 -34.59 19.77
C ARG A 268 13.82 -34.14 19.53
N ILE A 269 14.05 -33.11 18.70
CA ILE A 269 15.39 -32.61 18.38
C ILE A 269 16.04 -32.00 19.63
N SER A 270 15.31 -31.18 20.38
CA SER A 270 15.84 -30.57 21.61
C SER A 270 16.27 -31.61 22.65
N LYS A 271 15.49 -32.70 22.80
CA LYS A 271 15.84 -33.83 23.68
C LYS A 271 17.05 -34.61 23.17
N ALA A 272 17.15 -34.85 21.87
CA ALA A 272 18.30 -35.53 21.27
C ALA A 272 19.60 -34.75 21.50
N GLN A 273 19.55 -33.43 21.34
CA GLN A 273 20.72 -32.57 21.57
C GLN A 273 21.08 -32.46 23.06
N ALA A 274 20.08 -32.47 23.96
CA ALA A 274 20.32 -32.54 25.39
C ALA A 274 20.98 -33.87 25.83
N ALA A 275 20.67 -34.98 25.15
CA ALA A 275 21.25 -36.29 25.42
C ALA A 275 22.67 -36.47 24.84
N GLY A 276 23.02 -35.76 23.77
CA GLY A 276 24.35 -35.81 23.13
C GLY A 276 25.41 -34.90 23.75
N ASN A 277 25.03 -33.98 24.65
CA ASN A 277 25.92 -33.06 25.36
C ASN A 277 26.32 -33.56 26.77
N VAL A 278 26.15 -34.87 27.05
CA VAL A 278 26.59 -35.56 28.29
C VAL A 278 27.80 -36.43 28.00
#